data_AF-A0A747DB43-F1
#
_entry.id   AF-A0A747DB43-F1
#
_cell.length_a   1.000
_cell.length_b   1.000
_cell.length_c   1.000
_cell.angle_alpha   90.00
_cell.angle_beta   90.00
_cell.angle_gamma   90.00
#
_symmetry.space_group_name_H-M   'P 1'
#
loop_
_entity.id
_entity.type
_entity.pdbx_description
1 polymer ?
#
loop_
_entity_poly.entity_id
_entity_poly.type
_entity_poly.pdbx_seq_one_letter_code
_entity_poly.pdbx_strand_id
1 'polypeptide(L)'
;TLASDERIMRFKFVRFTKQGVEEPMMLKELSDGEHQLLHSLGLCLLFRETNSLFLLDEPETHFNPHWRASFITRMRQCLCNTENVEQEMLITTHTPFLISDSKPEKVLVFSKDKYSGAVTISIPKYNTLGASINKITMNTFGKRETIGGHAQAVLDDLRRRFNEGIEDKETLITEIDEQLGDSVEKVLLLKAIFDSDNPTNDEV
;
A
#
# COMPACT_ATOMS: atom_id res chain seq x y z
N THR A 1 -13.34 -32.42 8.09
CA THR A 1 -13.16 -31.39 9.15
C THR A 1 -12.67 -32.09 10.39
N LEU A 2 -11.58 -31.63 11.02
CA LEU A 2 -10.98 -32.25 12.22
C LEU A 2 -12.00 -32.43 13.36
N ALA A 3 -11.88 -33.53 14.11
CA ALA A 3 -12.70 -33.78 15.29
C ALA A 3 -12.45 -32.70 16.35
N SER A 4 -13.44 -32.40 17.20
CA SER A 4 -13.39 -31.22 18.08
C SER A 4 -12.27 -31.29 19.12
N ASP A 5 -11.86 -32.48 19.48
CA ASP A 5 -10.78 -32.84 20.41
C ASP A 5 -9.39 -32.71 19.78
N GLU A 6 -9.30 -32.82 18.45
CA GLU A 6 -8.08 -32.63 17.64
C GLU A 6 -7.79 -31.16 17.29
N ARG A 7 -8.71 -30.24 17.61
CA ARG A 7 -8.53 -28.81 17.33
C ARG A 7 -7.72 -28.13 18.42
N ILE A 8 -6.75 -27.31 18.00
CA ILE A 8 -5.92 -26.46 18.87
C ILE A 8 -6.79 -25.43 19.61
N MET A 9 -7.86 -24.92 18.99
CA MET A 9 -8.82 -24.01 19.63
C MET A 9 -10.21 -24.66 19.73
N ARG A 10 -10.78 -24.63 20.95
CA ARG A 10 -12.05 -25.31 21.29
C ARG A 10 -13.24 -24.37 21.55
N PHE A 11 -13.04 -23.06 21.55
CA PHE A 11 -14.12 -22.09 21.69
C PHE A 11 -14.81 -21.87 20.34
N LYS A 12 -16.07 -22.32 20.24
CA LYS A 12 -16.91 -22.14 19.04
C LYS A 12 -17.64 -20.81 19.00
N PHE A 13 -17.90 -20.22 20.17
CA PHE A 13 -18.72 -19.02 20.29
C PHE A 13 -17.96 -17.93 21.04
N VAL A 14 -17.18 -17.15 20.31
CA VAL A 14 -16.60 -15.90 20.81
C VAL A 14 -17.56 -14.78 20.46
N ARG A 15 -18.05 -14.08 21.49
CA ARG A 15 -18.90 -12.89 21.37
C ARG A 15 -18.20 -11.68 21.95
N PHE A 16 -18.42 -10.52 21.38
CA PHE A 16 -17.93 -9.24 21.87
C PHE A 16 -19.02 -8.16 21.75
N THR A 17 -18.93 -7.14 22.59
CA THR A 17 -19.79 -5.97 22.53
C THR A 17 -19.07 -4.86 21.78
N LYS A 18 -19.71 -4.34 20.72
CA LYS A 18 -19.19 -3.20 19.95
C LYS A 18 -19.89 -1.94 20.43
N GLN A 19 -19.12 -0.88 20.71
CA GLN A 19 -19.71 0.40 21.12
C GLN A 19 -20.69 0.90 20.04
N GLY A 20 -21.92 1.19 20.43
CA GLY A 20 -22.99 1.60 19.51
C GLY A 20 -23.78 0.46 18.87
N VAL A 21 -23.54 -0.80 19.26
CA VAL A 21 -24.35 -1.97 18.88
C VAL A 21 -25.00 -2.54 20.13
N GLU A 22 -26.33 -2.62 20.15
CA GLU A 22 -27.09 -3.11 21.32
C GLU A 22 -26.87 -4.60 21.60
N GLU A 23 -26.85 -5.40 20.53
CA GLU A 23 -26.73 -6.86 20.65
C GLU A 23 -25.26 -7.32 20.55
N PRO A 24 -24.84 -8.30 21.39
CA PRO A 24 -23.52 -8.90 21.27
C PRO A 24 -23.29 -9.56 19.91
N MET A 25 -22.15 -9.26 19.30
CA MET A 25 -21.77 -9.79 17.99
C MET A 25 -20.89 -11.02 18.13
N MET A 26 -21.02 -11.96 17.22
CA MET A 26 -20.15 -13.13 17.07
C MET A 26 -18.87 -12.76 16.31
N LEU A 27 -17.75 -13.41 16.63
CA LEU A 27 -16.49 -13.26 15.90
C LEU A 27 -16.64 -13.49 14.38
N LYS A 28 -17.50 -14.43 13.98
CA LYS A 28 -17.80 -14.75 12.57
C LYS A 28 -18.61 -13.68 11.83
N GLU A 29 -19.16 -12.68 12.54
CA GLU A 29 -19.92 -11.57 11.95
C GLU A 29 -19.03 -10.37 11.61
N LEU A 30 -17.75 -10.43 11.97
CA LEU A 30 -16.77 -9.44 11.57
C LEU A 30 -16.42 -9.57 10.09
N SER A 31 -16.16 -8.44 9.46
CA SER A 31 -15.46 -8.44 8.17
C SER A 31 -14.05 -9.02 8.30
N ASP A 32 -13.50 -9.54 7.20
CA ASP A 32 -12.13 -10.10 7.19
C ASP A 32 -11.09 -9.08 7.67
N GLY A 33 -11.25 -7.81 7.29
CA GLY A 33 -10.41 -6.72 7.77
C GLY A 33 -10.50 -6.50 9.28
N GLU A 34 -11.71 -6.49 9.85
CA GLU A 34 -11.89 -6.37 11.31
C GLU A 34 -11.26 -7.56 12.04
N HIS A 35 -11.47 -8.76 11.51
CA HIS A 35 -10.91 -9.98 12.08
C HIS A 35 -9.37 -9.96 12.05
N GLN A 36 -8.77 -9.58 10.92
CA GLN A 36 -7.31 -9.49 10.76
C GLN A 36 -6.70 -8.39 11.65
N LEU A 37 -7.40 -7.26 11.83
CA LEU A 37 -6.96 -6.19 12.72
C LEU A 37 -6.97 -6.65 14.19
N LEU A 38 -8.08 -7.26 14.63
CA LEU A 38 -8.18 -7.81 15.99
C LEU A 38 -7.13 -8.90 16.23
N HIS A 39 -6.85 -9.73 15.23
CA HIS A 39 -5.83 -10.76 15.34
C HIS A 39 -4.43 -10.15 15.54
N SER A 40 -4.06 -9.17 14.71
CA SER A 40 -2.74 -8.52 14.77
C SER A 40 -2.53 -7.75 16.08
N LEU A 41 -3.52 -6.95 16.49
CA LEU A 41 -3.44 -6.19 17.75
C LEU A 41 -3.56 -7.10 18.97
N GLY A 42 -4.41 -8.13 18.90
CA GLY A 42 -4.55 -9.13 19.96
C GLY A 42 -3.25 -9.89 20.21
N LEU A 43 -2.53 -10.27 19.15
CA LEU A 43 -1.19 -10.87 19.27
C LEU A 43 -0.22 -9.92 19.98
N CYS A 44 -0.20 -8.65 19.59
CA CYS A 44 0.67 -7.66 20.25
C CYS A 44 0.34 -7.50 21.73
N LEU A 45 -0.94 -7.42 22.08
CA LEU A 45 -1.38 -7.28 23.46
C LEU A 45 -1.06 -8.53 24.29
N LEU A 46 -1.21 -9.72 23.71
CA LEU A 46 -0.92 -11.00 24.38
C LEU A 46 0.57 -11.12 24.76
N PHE A 47 1.46 -10.65 23.89
CA PHE A 47 2.91 -10.76 24.06
C PHE A 47 3.58 -9.45 24.53
N ARG A 48 2.78 -8.44 24.89
CA ARG A 48 3.24 -7.09 25.25
C ARG A 48 4.30 -7.08 26.36
N GLU A 49 4.17 -7.97 27.33
CA GLU A 49 5.04 -8.04 28.51
C GLU A 49 6.13 -9.11 28.38
N THR A 50 6.44 -9.55 27.15
CA THR A 50 7.35 -10.67 26.90
C THR A 50 8.36 -10.35 25.81
N ASN A 51 9.58 -10.84 25.96
CA ASN A 51 10.60 -10.76 24.91
C ASN A 51 10.15 -11.57 23.70
N SER A 52 9.91 -10.89 22.58
CA SER A 52 9.19 -11.48 21.45
C SER A 52 9.74 -11.01 20.11
N LEU A 53 9.84 -11.96 19.18
CA LEU A 53 10.05 -11.69 17.75
C LEU A 53 8.72 -11.92 17.01
N PHE A 54 8.12 -10.84 16.53
CA PHE A 54 6.91 -10.88 15.72
C PHE A 54 7.27 -11.08 14.25
N LEU A 55 6.77 -12.17 13.65
CA LEU A 55 6.88 -12.45 12.22
C LEU A 55 5.50 -12.34 11.59
N LEU A 56 5.26 -11.30 10.81
CA LEU A 56 3.95 -10.99 10.25
C LEU A 56 4.02 -11.00 8.72
N ASP A 57 3.26 -11.89 8.10
CA ASP A 57 3.17 -11.96 6.64
C ASP A 57 1.94 -11.20 6.14
N GLU A 58 2.15 -10.07 5.45
CA GLU A 58 1.09 -9.19 4.92
C GLU A 58 -0.08 -8.95 5.90
N PRO A 59 0.18 -8.50 7.16
CA PRO A 59 -0.83 -8.35 8.20
C PRO A 59 -1.93 -7.34 7.86
N GLU A 60 -1.78 -6.57 6.79
CA GLU A 60 -2.70 -5.54 6.32
C GLU A 60 -3.49 -5.89 5.05
N THR A 61 -3.40 -7.13 4.55
CA THR A 61 -4.01 -7.58 3.28
C THR A 61 -5.47 -7.11 3.12
N HIS A 62 -6.32 -7.34 4.12
CA HIS A 62 -7.76 -7.00 4.05
C HIS A 62 -8.10 -5.61 4.60
N PHE A 63 -7.11 -4.77 4.88
CA PHE A 63 -7.35 -3.45 5.46
C PHE A 63 -7.81 -2.45 4.39
N ASN A 64 -8.74 -1.59 4.79
CA ASN A 64 -9.01 -0.37 4.04
C ASN A 64 -7.80 0.60 4.12
N PRO A 65 -7.70 1.60 3.22
CA PRO A 65 -6.56 2.52 3.19
C PRO A 65 -6.27 3.22 4.52
N HIS A 66 -7.31 3.61 5.26
CA HIS A 66 -7.17 4.28 6.54
C HIS A 66 -6.53 3.35 7.61
N TRP A 67 -6.87 2.07 7.60
CA TRP A 67 -6.28 1.08 8.50
C TRP A 67 -4.86 0.72 8.10
N ARG A 68 -4.54 0.63 6.81
CA ARG A 68 -3.14 0.46 6.34
C ARG A 68 -2.25 1.60 6.81
N ALA A 69 -2.72 2.84 6.69
CA ALA A 69 -1.98 4.03 7.11
C ALA A 69 -1.79 4.12 8.64
N SER A 70 -2.76 3.63 9.42
CA SER A 70 -2.70 3.69 10.89
C SER A 70 -2.16 2.41 11.55
N PHE A 71 -1.79 1.39 10.76
CA PHE A 71 -1.46 0.07 11.30
C PHE A 71 -0.25 0.11 12.24
N ILE A 72 0.89 0.63 11.78
CA ILE A 72 2.11 0.73 12.59
C ILE A 72 1.88 1.58 13.84
N THR A 73 1.16 2.69 13.72
CA THR A 73 0.75 3.51 14.88
C THR A 73 0.00 2.67 15.92
N ARG A 74 -0.98 1.86 15.52
CA ARG A 74 -1.76 1.00 16.43
C ARG A 74 -0.90 -0.10 17.05
N MET A 75 -0.01 -0.72 16.27
CA MET A 75 0.92 -1.74 16.79
C MET A 75 1.86 -1.15 17.85
N ARG A 76 2.39 0.05 17.62
CA ARG A 76 3.22 0.78 18.60
C ARG A 76 2.45 1.14 19.88
N GLN A 77 1.16 1.44 19.76
CA GLN A 77 0.28 1.69 20.92
C GLN A 77 0.01 0.41 21.73
N CYS A 78 -0.02 -0.76 21.08
CA CYS A 78 -0.14 -2.04 21.78
C CYS A 78 1.16 -2.43 22.48
N LEU A 79 2.31 -2.14 21.86
CA LEU A 79 3.66 -2.50 22.33
C LEU A 79 4.36 -1.33 23.02
N CYS A 80 3.71 -0.67 23.98
CA CYS A 80 4.37 0.43 24.71
C CYS A 80 5.57 -0.10 25.50
N ASN A 81 6.65 0.68 25.55
CA ASN A 81 7.89 0.39 26.28
C ASN A 81 7.61 -0.02 27.73
N THR A 82 7.58 -1.33 27.96
CA THR A 82 7.61 -1.93 29.29
C THR A 82 9.07 -2.13 29.64
N GLU A 83 9.45 -1.64 30.83
CA GLU A 83 10.85 -1.72 31.26
C GLU A 83 11.29 -3.19 31.28
N ASN A 84 12.46 -3.47 30.69
CA ASN A 84 13.07 -4.80 30.57
C ASN A 84 12.42 -5.78 29.58
N VAL A 85 11.66 -5.28 28.60
CA VAL A 85 11.12 -6.11 27.51
C VAL A 85 11.72 -5.70 26.16
N GLU A 86 12.27 -6.67 25.43
CA GLU A 86 12.83 -6.51 24.08
C GLU A 86 11.88 -7.12 23.04
N GLN A 87 11.42 -6.28 22.12
CA GLN A 87 10.48 -6.67 21.07
C GLN A 87 11.00 -6.27 19.70
N GLU A 88 11.08 -7.24 18.81
CA GLU A 88 11.43 -7.04 17.41
C GLU A 88 10.29 -7.49 16.49
N MET A 89 10.19 -6.86 15.32
CA MET A 89 9.11 -7.13 14.38
C MET A 89 9.64 -7.15 12.95
N LEU A 90 9.37 -8.24 12.25
CA LEU A 90 9.62 -8.42 10.83
C LEU A 90 8.27 -8.53 10.11
N ILE A 91 8.01 -7.59 9.21
CA ILE A 91 6.77 -7.53 8.43
C ILE A 91 7.12 -7.66 6.94
N THR A 92 6.45 -8.56 6.24
CA THR A 92 6.40 -8.53 4.77
C THR A 92 5.17 -7.72 4.35
N THR A 93 5.33 -6.94 3.29
CA THR A 93 4.29 -6.04 2.83
C THR A 93 4.45 -5.69 1.36
N HIS A 94 3.33 -5.70 0.64
CA HIS A 94 3.19 -5.11 -0.69
C HIS A 94 2.58 -3.70 -0.62
N THR A 95 2.30 -3.18 0.57
CA THR A 95 1.68 -1.87 0.73
C THR A 95 2.71 -0.75 0.85
N PRO A 96 2.57 0.35 0.09
CA PRO A 96 3.43 1.52 0.24
C PRO A 96 3.18 2.27 1.57
N PHE A 97 2.05 2.06 2.25
CA PHE A 97 1.73 2.73 3.51
C PHE A 97 2.69 2.35 4.65
N LEU A 98 3.02 1.07 4.81
CA LEU A 98 3.96 0.60 5.85
C LEU A 98 5.38 1.07 5.57
N ILE A 99 5.78 1.12 4.30
CA ILE A 99 7.07 1.66 3.87
C ILE A 99 7.15 3.17 4.17
N SER A 100 6.05 3.90 3.95
CA SER A 100 5.96 5.34 4.25
C SER A 100 6.10 5.64 5.74
N ASP A 101 5.74 4.70 6.62
CA ASP A 101 5.89 4.86 8.08
C ASP A 101 7.21 4.27 8.63
N SER A 102 8.13 3.89 7.74
CA SER A 102 9.41 3.25 8.06
C SER A 102 10.60 4.07 7.58
N LYS A 103 11.70 4.08 8.35
CA LYS A 103 12.97 4.65 7.90
C LYS A 103 13.64 3.74 6.86
N PRO A 104 14.46 4.27 5.93
CA PRO A 104 15.07 3.49 4.86
C PRO A 104 15.84 2.28 5.38
N GLU A 105 16.61 2.46 6.46
CA GLU A 105 17.45 1.41 7.05
C GLU A 105 16.65 0.24 7.63
N LYS A 106 15.33 0.40 7.79
CA LYS A 106 14.38 -0.63 8.25
C LYS A 106 13.59 -1.27 7.13
N VAL A 107 13.86 -0.90 5.87
CA VAL A 107 13.18 -1.42 4.68
C VAL A 107 14.15 -2.25 3.86
N LEU A 108 13.76 -3.51 3.60
CA LEU A 108 14.50 -4.43 2.74
C LEU A 108 13.68 -4.72 1.49
N VAL A 109 14.21 -4.34 0.33
CA VAL A 109 13.57 -4.55 -0.97
C VAL A 109 14.15 -5.80 -1.61
N PHE A 110 13.29 -6.79 -1.82
CA PHE A 110 13.62 -8.03 -2.48
C PHE A 110 13.35 -7.92 -3.98
N SER A 111 14.33 -8.28 -4.79
CA SER A 111 14.18 -8.41 -6.23
C SER A 111 14.62 -9.79 -6.68
N LYS A 112 13.89 -10.39 -7.62
CA LYS A 112 14.21 -11.68 -8.20
C LYS A 112 14.48 -11.51 -9.69
N ASP A 113 15.70 -11.82 -10.11
CA ASP A 113 16.02 -11.87 -11.53
C ASP A 113 15.26 -13.01 -12.20
N LYS A 114 14.52 -12.70 -13.27
CA LYS A 114 13.63 -13.67 -13.93
C LYS A 114 14.40 -14.76 -14.69
N TYR A 115 15.63 -14.48 -15.11
CA TYR A 115 16.42 -15.38 -15.94
C TYR A 115 17.28 -16.34 -15.10
N SER A 116 18.06 -15.80 -14.16
CA SER A 116 18.94 -16.56 -13.27
C SER A 116 18.22 -17.11 -12.04
N GLY A 117 17.06 -16.54 -11.68
CA GLY A 117 16.36 -16.85 -10.43
C GLY A 117 17.04 -16.28 -9.19
N ALA A 118 18.14 -15.54 -9.33
CA ALA A 118 18.88 -14.96 -8.22
C ALA A 118 18.04 -13.91 -7.49
N VAL A 119 18.03 -13.98 -6.15
CA VAL A 119 17.37 -13.00 -5.29
C VAL A 119 18.41 -12.01 -4.78
N THR A 120 18.12 -10.72 -4.94
CA THR A 120 18.93 -9.64 -4.39
C THR A 120 18.12 -8.87 -3.35
N ILE A 121 18.82 -8.37 -2.33
CA ILE A 121 18.25 -7.56 -1.26
C ILE A 121 18.95 -6.21 -1.31
N SER A 122 18.16 -5.14 -1.27
CA SER A 122 18.68 -3.78 -1.27
C SER A 122 17.89 -2.88 -0.34
N ILE A 123 18.52 -1.82 0.14
CA ILE A 123 17.89 -0.77 0.92
C ILE A 123 17.45 0.35 -0.04
N PRO A 124 16.27 0.96 0.15
CA PRO A 124 15.85 2.11 -0.67
C PRO A 124 16.87 3.25 -0.62
N LYS A 125 17.22 3.81 -1.79
CA LYS A 125 18.18 4.93 -1.93
C LYS A 125 17.55 6.31 -1.69
N TYR A 126 16.38 6.36 -1.07
CA TYR A 126 15.63 7.59 -0.80
C TYR A 126 15.03 7.51 0.60
N ASN A 127 14.73 8.67 1.20
CA ASN A 127 14.06 8.70 2.49
C ASN A 127 12.62 8.18 2.34
N THR A 128 12.32 7.02 2.95
CA THR A 128 11.02 6.36 2.89
C THR A 128 10.04 6.94 3.90
N LEU A 129 10.52 7.43 5.05
CA LEU A 129 9.68 7.97 6.10
C LEU A 129 8.97 9.24 5.61
N GLY A 130 7.64 9.22 5.56
CA GLY A 130 6.80 10.28 5.03
C GLY A 130 6.82 10.42 3.49
N ALA A 131 7.44 9.48 2.76
CA ALA A 131 7.43 9.53 1.31
C ALA A 131 6.02 9.26 0.76
N SER A 132 5.67 9.96 -0.33
CA SER A 132 4.38 9.77 -0.98
C SER A 132 4.23 8.35 -1.52
N ILE A 133 3.00 7.86 -1.51
CA ILE A 133 2.64 6.53 -2.02
C ILE A 133 3.10 6.35 -3.47
N ASN A 134 2.93 7.38 -4.31
CA ASN A 134 3.39 7.37 -5.71
C ASN A 134 4.92 7.22 -5.80
N LYS A 135 5.69 7.97 -4.99
CA LYS A 135 7.15 7.87 -4.99
C LYS A 135 7.63 6.49 -4.55
N ILE A 136 7.00 5.90 -3.53
CA ILE A 136 7.32 4.54 -3.07
C ILE A 136 6.96 3.52 -4.16
N THR A 137 5.80 3.66 -4.78
CA THR A 137 5.32 2.79 -5.85
C THR A 137 6.28 2.77 -7.05
N MET A 138 6.75 3.94 -7.47
CA MET A 138 7.73 4.06 -8.55
C MET A 138 9.11 3.51 -8.17
N ASN A 139 9.64 3.94 -7.02
CA ASN A 139 11.05 3.71 -6.69
C ASN A 139 11.33 2.36 -6.02
N THR A 140 10.37 1.82 -5.27
CA THR A 140 10.53 0.54 -4.55
C THR A 140 9.85 -0.61 -5.29
N PHE A 141 8.62 -0.41 -5.78
CA PHE A 141 7.90 -1.46 -6.49
C PHE A 141 8.16 -1.45 -8.01
N GLY A 142 8.90 -0.46 -8.52
CA GLY A 142 9.26 -0.38 -9.95
C GLY A 142 8.07 -0.11 -10.88
N LYS A 143 6.93 0.31 -10.32
CA LYS A 143 5.73 0.59 -11.09
C LYS A 143 5.69 2.08 -11.42
N ARG A 144 6.04 2.42 -12.67
CA ARG A 144 6.14 3.81 -13.13
C ARG A 144 4.78 4.46 -13.30
N GLU A 145 3.74 3.66 -13.59
CA GLU A 145 2.37 4.14 -13.72
C GLU A 145 1.70 4.23 -12.34
N THR A 146 1.17 5.41 -12.00
CA THR A 146 0.37 5.63 -10.78
C THR A 146 -1.12 5.45 -11.01
N ILE A 147 -1.53 5.30 -12.26
CA ILE A 147 -2.90 5.01 -12.68
C ILE A 147 -3.11 3.51 -12.97
N GLY A 148 -4.39 3.11 -13.08
CA GLY A 148 -4.76 1.74 -13.42
C GLY A 148 -4.43 1.40 -14.88
N GLY A 149 -4.22 0.11 -15.17
CA GLY A 149 -3.80 -0.33 -16.51
C GLY A 149 -4.79 0.03 -17.64
N HIS A 150 -6.09 0.07 -17.35
CA HIS A 150 -7.09 0.53 -18.32
C HIS A 150 -6.95 2.03 -18.62
N ALA A 151 -6.85 2.87 -17.57
CA ALA A 151 -6.63 4.30 -17.73
C ALA A 151 -5.30 4.61 -18.43
N GLN A 152 -4.26 3.81 -18.16
CA GLN A 152 -2.99 3.90 -18.86
C GLN A 152 -3.15 3.63 -20.36
N ALA A 153 -3.88 2.59 -20.74
CA ALA A 153 -4.12 2.28 -22.15
C ALA A 153 -4.89 3.40 -22.88
N VAL A 154 -5.87 4.02 -22.20
CA VAL A 154 -6.59 5.20 -22.72
C VAL A 154 -5.63 6.38 -22.90
N LEU A 155 -4.78 6.65 -21.92
CA LEU A 155 -3.78 7.73 -21.98
C LEU A 155 -2.75 7.49 -23.09
N ASP A 156 -2.29 6.25 -23.27
CA ASP A 156 -1.34 5.89 -24.32
C ASP A 156 -1.94 6.06 -25.72
N ASP A 157 -3.23 5.75 -25.89
CA ASP A 157 -3.96 5.99 -27.14
C ASP A 157 -4.09 7.48 -27.46
N LEU A 158 -4.51 8.30 -26.49
CA LEU A 158 -4.59 9.76 -26.63
C LEU A 158 -3.22 10.36 -26.97
N ARG A 159 -2.16 9.88 -26.30
CA ARG A 159 -0.78 10.30 -26.59
C ARG A 159 -0.33 9.90 -27.98
N ARG A 160 -0.71 8.71 -28.47
CA ARG A 160 -0.42 8.27 -29.84
C ARG A 160 -1.11 9.19 -30.85
N ARG A 161 -2.41 9.46 -30.68
CA ARG A 161 -3.18 10.36 -31.56
C ARG A 161 -2.61 11.77 -31.62
N PHE A 162 -2.17 12.31 -30.48
CA PHE A 162 -1.44 13.57 -30.41
C PHE A 162 -0.13 13.55 -31.23
N ASN A 163 0.71 12.53 -31.04
CA ASN A 163 1.98 12.43 -31.75
C ASN A 163 1.82 12.22 -33.26
N GLU A 164 0.76 11.53 -33.68
CA GLU A 164 0.43 11.29 -35.09
C GLU A 164 -0.26 12.51 -35.75
N GLY A 165 -0.67 13.51 -34.95
CA GLY A 165 -1.33 14.72 -35.45
C GLY A 165 -2.68 14.46 -36.11
N ILE A 166 -3.39 13.40 -35.69
CA ILE A 166 -4.64 12.95 -36.31
C ILE A 166 -5.80 13.90 -35.99
N GLU A 167 -5.77 14.52 -34.81
CA GLU A 167 -6.86 15.33 -34.27
C GLU A 167 -6.39 16.71 -33.85
N ASP A 168 -7.32 17.67 -33.84
CA ASP A 168 -7.08 19.01 -33.35
C ASP A 168 -6.79 19.01 -31.84
N LYS A 169 -5.85 19.87 -31.41
CA LYS A 169 -5.36 19.89 -30.03
C LYS A 169 -6.44 20.29 -29.04
N GLU A 170 -7.35 21.21 -29.38
CA GLU A 170 -8.45 21.60 -28.48
C GLU A 170 -9.44 20.46 -28.27
N THR A 171 -9.70 19.68 -29.33
CA THR A 171 -10.54 18.48 -29.26
C THR A 171 -9.91 17.44 -28.34
N LEU A 172 -8.61 17.21 -28.49
CA LEU A 172 -7.86 16.24 -27.70
C LEU A 172 -7.75 16.64 -26.22
N ILE A 173 -7.57 17.94 -25.93
CA ILE A 173 -7.60 18.46 -24.55
C ILE A 173 -8.97 18.23 -23.91
N THR A 174 -10.06 18.51 -24.64
CA THR A 174 -11.42 18.30 -24.16
C THR A 174 -11.67 16.82 -23.85
N GLU A 175 -11.25 15.91 -24.74
CA GLU A 175 -11.38 14.47 -24.53
C GLU A 175 -10.55 13.97 -23.34
N ILE A 176 -9.33 14.49 -23.16
CA ILE A 176 -8.49 14.20 -21.98
C ILE A 176 -9.21 14.59 -20.70
N ASP A 177 -9.85 15.77 -20.65
CA ASP A 177 -10.55 16.24 -19.47
C ASP A 177 -11.82 15.44 -19.16
N GLU A 178 -12.52 14.96 -20.18
CA GLU A 178 -13.72 14.13 -20.02
C GLU A 178 -13.42 12.68 -19.62
N GLN A 179 -12.36 12.08 -20.17
CA GLN A 179 -12.06 10.66 -19.97
C GLN A 179 -11.13 10.38 -18.79
N LEU A 180 -10.24 11.32 -18.43
CA LEU A 180 -9.21 11.10 -17.42
C LEU A 180 -9.41 11.99 -16.18
N GLY A 181 -9.36 11.35 -15.02
CA GLY A 181 -9.31 12.04 -13.73
C GLY A 181 -7.95 12.69 -13.45
N ASP A 182 -7.89 13.47 -12.37
CA ASP A 182 -6.69 14.20 -11.95
C ASP A 182 -5.56 13.23 -11.59
N SER A 183 -4.55 13.18 -12.46
CA SER A 183 -3.38 12.32 -12.33
C SER A 183 -2.13 13.06 -12.79
N VAL A 184 -0.97 12.63 -12.31
CA VAL A 184 0.32 13.21 -12.71
C VAL A 184 0.52 13.00 -14.22
N GLU A 185 0.12 11.84 -14.72
CA GLU A 185 0.22 11.43 -16.11
C GLU A 185 -0.64 12.32 -17.02
N LYS A 186 -1.89 12.62 -16.63
CA LYS A 186 -2.76 13.57 -17.34
C LYS A 186 -2.11 14.95 -17.45
N VAL A 187 -1.60 15.48 -16.33
CA VAL A 187 -0.96 16.80 -16.29
C VAL A 187 0.28 16.84 -17.19
N LEU A 188 1.09 15.77 -17.21
CA LEU A 188 2.25 15.68 -18.08
C LEU A 188 1.87 15.64 -19.57
N LEU A 189 0.79 14.95 -19.93
CA LEU A 189 0.29 14.93 -21.31
C LEU A 189 -0.23 16.31 -21.73
N LEU A 190 -1.07 16.94 -20.92
CA LEU A 190 -1.56 18.30 -21.20
C LEU A 190 -0.41 19.29 -21.34
N LYS A 191 0.58 19.23 -20.44
CA LYS A 191 1.78 20.06 -20.55
C LYS A 191 2.53 19.83 -21.86
N ALA A 192 2.72 18.57 -22.28
CA ALA A 192 3.37 18.27 -23.55
C ALA A 192 2.61 18.82 -24.77
N ILE A 193 1.27 18.84 -24.72
CA ILE A 193 0.43 19.45 -25.75
C ILE A 193 0.64 20.98 -25.76
N PHE A 194 0.55 21.64 -24.60
CA PHE A 194 0.74 23.09 -24.51
C PHE A 194 2.15 23.56 -24.89
N ASP A 195 3.19 22.82 -24.46
CA ASP A 195 4.59 23.13 -24.80
C ASP A 195 4.84 22.98 -26.31
N SER A 196 4.06 22.16 -27.02
CA SER A 196 4.13 22.06 -28.49
C SER A 196 3.51 23.25 -29.23
N ASP A 197 2.66 24.06 -28.57
CA ASP A 197 2.10 25.29 -29.13
C ASP A 197 2.99 26.52 -28.91
N ASN A 198 3.90 26.45 -27.92
CA ASN A 198 4.86 27.49 -27.63
C ASN A 198 6.29 26.93 -27.68
N PRO A 199 6.90 26.77 -28.88
CA PRO A 199 8.33 26.49 -28.96
C PRO A 199 9.05 27.69 -28.34
N THR A 200 9.61 27.48 -27.16
CA THR A 200 10.42 28.48 -26.48
C THR A 200 11.65 28.73 -27.34
N ASN A 201 11.81 29.98 -27.77
CA ASN A 201 13.06 30.58 -28.22
C ASN A 201 14.10 30.52 -27.09
N ASP A 202 14.66 29.33 -26.85
CA ASP A 202 15.86 29.18 -26.00
C ASP A 202 17.07 28.94 -26.92
N GLU A 203 17.37 29.95 -27.75
CA GLU A 203 18.75 30.32 -28.08
C GLU A 203 19.09 31.55 -27.23
N VAL A 204 19.93 31.39 -26.22
CA VAL A 204 21.19 32.14 -25.90
C VAL A 204 21.76 31.60 -24.59
#